data_AF-A0A929XTT6-F1
#
_entry.id   AF-A0A929XTT6-F1
#
_cell.length_a   1.000
_cell.length_b   1.000
_cell.length_c   1.000
_cell.angle_alpha   90.00
_cell.angle_beta   90.00
_cell.angle_gamma   90.00
#
_symmetry.space_group_name_H-M   'P 1'
#
loop_
_entity.id
_entity.type
_entity.pdbx_description
1 polymer ?
#
loop_
_entity_poly.entity_id
_entity_poly.type
_entity_poly.pdbx_seq_one_letter_code
_entity_poly.pdbx_strand_id
1 'polypeptide(L)'
;EPFINSLVAEGQRTPEEHVIEQEAFLRLSSLIETELTALEREVLHLNLTGMPTAQIAKTLGREEKSADNALQRAKGKLKKRLS
;
A
#
# COMPACT_ATOMS: atom_id res chain seq x y z
N GLU A 1 28.98 -15.86 -25.74
CA GLU A 1 28.99 -14.39 -25.57
C GLU A 1 28.58 -14.03 -24.14
N PRO A 2 29.49 -13.52 -23.30
CA PRO A 2 29.21 -13.20 -21.89
C PRO A 2 28.27 -12.00 -21.69
N PHE A 3 28.06 -11.19 -22.74
CA PHE A 3 27.25 -9.98 -22.69
C PHE A 3 25.75 -10.26 -22.50
N ILE A 4 25.23 -11.34 -23.11
CA ILE A 4 23.82 -11.73 -23.00
C ILE A 4 23.48 -12.24 -21.58
N ASN A 5 24.38 -12.99 -20.93
CA ASN A 5 24.17 -13.43 -19.54
C ASN A 5 24.17 -12.26 -18.54
N SER A 6 24.96 -11.20 -18.79
CA SER A 6 24.96 -9.99 -17.96
C SER A 6 23.63 -9.24 -18.04
N LEU A 7 23.08 -9.09 -19.27
CA LEU A 7 21.81 -8.40 -19.49
C LEU A 7 20.61 -9.16 -18.92
N VAL A 8 20.67 -10.50 -18.88
CA VAL A 8 19.63 -11.34 -18.25
C VAL A 8 19.69 -11.20 -16.72
N ALA A 9 20.88 -11.10 -16.13
CA ALA A 9 21.05 -10.91 -14.69
C ALA A 9 20.61 -9.51 -14.21
N GLU A 10 20.76 -8.47 -15.02
CA GLU A 10 20.35 -7.09 -14.67
C GLU A 10 18.82 -6.90 -14.59
N GLY A 11 18.03 -7.81 -15.18
CA GLY A 11 16.56 -7.77 -15.17
C GLY A 11 15.88 -8.89 -14.37
N GLN A 12 16.63 -9.89 -13.91
CA GLN A 12 16.08 -11.04 -13.18
C GLN A 12 16.40 -10.93 -11.70
N ARG A 13 15.38 -10.55 -10.92
CA ARG A 13 15.43 -10.64 -9.45
C ARG A 13 15.72 -12.08 -9.04
N THR A 14 16.60 -12.26 -8.06
CA THR A 14 16.94 -13.60 -7.57
C THR A 14 15.74 -14.25 -6.87
N PRO A 15 15.73 -15.59 -6.70
CA PRO A 15 14.71 -16.27 -5.89
C PRO A 15 14.63 -15.72 -4.47
N GLU A 16 15.76 -15.37 -3.85
CA GLU A 16 15.80 -14.77 -2.52
C GLU A 16 15.15 -13.38 -2.50
N GLU A 17 15.39 -12.56 -3.52
CA GLU A 17 14.75 -11.24 -3.64
C GLU A 17 13.23 -11.36 -3.79
N HIS A 18 12.74 -12.36 -4.52
CA HIS A 18 11.30 -12.64 -4.61
C HIS A 18 10.70 -13.05 -3.26
N VAL A 19 11.40 -13.88 -2.49
CA VAL A 19 10.93 -14.29 -1.16
C VAL A 19 10.88 -13.08 -0.22
N ILE A 20 11.91 -12.24 -0.23
CA ILE A 20 11.94 -11.01 0.58
C ILE A 20 10.78 -10.06 0.20
N GLU A 21 10.52 -9.86 -1.09
CA GLU A 21 9.38 -9.06 -1.55
C GLU A 21 8.05 -9.66 -1.10
N GLN A 22 7.89 -10.98 -1.18
CA GLN A 22 6.68 -11.66 -0.75
C GLN A 22 6.44 -11.53 0.76
N GLU A 23 7.48 -11.68 1.58
CA GLU A 23 7.39 -11.47 3.03
C GLU A 23 7.05 -10.02 3.37
N ALA A 24 7.68 -9.06 2.70
CA ALA A 24 7.39 -7.65 2.87
C ALA A 24 5.92 -7.33 2.50
N PHE A 25 5.42 -7.90 1.41
CA PHE A 25 4.04 -7.77 0.99
C PHE A 25 3.08 -8.35 2.03
N LEU A 26 3.29 -9.60 2.46
CA LEU A 26 2.45 -10.27 3.46
C LEU A 26 2.43 -9.50 4.78
N ARG A 27 3.58 -8.97 5.21
CA ARG A 27 3.67 -8.13 6.41
C ARG A 27 2.85 -6.85 6.26
N LEU A 28 2.96 -6.16 5.13
CA LEU A 28 2.20 -4.94 4.88
C LEU A 28 0.69 -5.23 4.81
N SER A 29 0.27 -6.28 4.10
CA SER A 29 -1.12 -6.72 4.02
C SER A 29 -1.68 -7.03 5.40
N SER A 30 -0.93 -7.76 6.24
CA SER A 30 -1.33 -8.05 7.61
C SER A 30 -1.50 -6.78 8.43
N LEU A 31 -0.58 -5.81 8.33
CA LEU A 31 -0.68 -4.53 9.05
C LEU A 31 -1.92 -3.73 8.63
N ILE A 32 -2.24 -3.71 7.34
CA ILE A 32 -3.46 -3.05 6.83
C ILE A 32 -4.70 -3.69 7.45
N GLU A 33 -4.77 -5.02 7.50
CA GLU A 33 -5.92 -5.74 8.06
C GLU A 33 -6.07 -5.57 9.58
N THR A 34 -4.97 -5.59 10.32
CA THR A 34 -5.01 -5.59 11.80
C THR A 34 -5.04 -4.20 12.43
N GLU A 35 -4.43 -3.19 11.80
CA GLU A 35 -4.28 -1.86 12.41
C GLU A 35 -5.35 -0.86 11.95
N LEU A 36 -5.83 -1.00 10.72
CA LEU A 36 -6.79 -0.07 10.14
C LEU A 36 -8.22 -0.52 10.43
N THR A 37 -9.09 0.45 10.67
CA THR A 37 -10.54 0.21 10.68
C THR A 37 -11.03 -0.03 9.24
N ALA A 38 -12.24 -0.57 9.08
CA ALA A 38 -12.84 -0.78 7.76
C ALA A 38 -12.86 0.50 6.91
N LEU A 39 -13.26 1.63 7.51
CA LEU A 39 -13.27 2.93 6.82
C LEU A 39 -11.86 3.38 6.43
N GLU A 40 -10.88 3.23 7.32
CA GLU A 40 -9.49 3.60 7.02
C GLU A 40 -8.91 2.75 5.87
N ARG A 41 -9.21 1.45 5.84
CA ARG A 41 -8.82 0.57 4.72
C ARG A 41 -9.48 0.98 3.41
N GLU A 42 -10.78 1.23 3.43
CA GLU A 42 -11.55 1.58 2.24
C GLU A 42 -11.11 2.92 1.64
N VAL A 43 -10.92 3.92 2.49
CA VAL A 43 -10.37 5.23 2.09
C VAL A 43 -8.94 5.09 1.56
N LEU A 44 -8.08 4.29 2.22
CA LEU A 44 -6.72 4.04 1.75
C LEU A 44 -6.72 3.36 0.38
N HIS A 45 -7.55 2.33 0.19
CA HIS A 45 -7.67 1.59 -1.07
C HIS A 45 -8.04 2.52 -2.24
N LEU A 46 -9.09 3.33 -2.08
CA LEU A 46 -9.52 4.29 -3.11
C LEU A 46 -8.48 5.38 -3.35
N ASN A 47 -7.78 5.84 -2.31
CA ASN A 47 -6.70 6.82 -2.47
C ASN A 47 -5.53 6.23 -3.29
N LEU A 48 -5.22 4.94 -3.12
CA LEU A 48 -4.17 4.26 -3.88
C LEU A 48 -4.50 4.12 -5.37
N THR A 49 -5.79 4.16 -5.75
CA THR A 49 -6.19 4.22 -7.17
C THR A 49 -6.03 5.63 -7.77
N GLY A 50 -5.50 6.59 -7.02
CA GLY A 50 -5.37 7.99 -7.43
C GLY A 50 -6.65 8.82 -7.28
N MET A 51 -7.69 8.30 -6.63
CA MET A 51 -8.94 9.04 -6.43
C MET A 51 -8.74 10.18 -5.41
N PRO A 52 -9.15 11.44 -5.74
CA PRO A 52 -9.09 12.54 -4.78
C PRO A 52 -9.99 12.29 -3.57
N THR A 53 -9.55 12.70 -2.37
CA THR A 53 -10.30 12.50 -1.11
C THR A 53 -11.73 13.04 -1.15
N ALA A 54 -11.97 14.18 -1.83
CA ALA A 54 -13.30 14.73 -2.04
C ALA A 54 -14.23 13.79 -2.82
N GLN A 55 -13.69 13.07 -3.81
CA GLN A 55 -14.43 12.08 -4.58
C GLN A 55 -14.63 10.79 -3.77
N ILE A 56 -13.63 10.37 -3.00
CA ILE A 56 -13.75 9.24 -2.07
C ILE A 56 -14.89 9.47 -1.09
N ALA A 57 -14.95 10.66 -0.47
CA ALA A 57 -16.02 11.03 0.45
C ALA A 57 -17.41 10.92 -0.20
N LYS A 58 -17.56 11.39 -1.44
CA LYS A 58 -18.81 11.24 -2.21
C LYS A 58 -19.15 9.76 -2.46
N THR A 59 -18.17 8.96 -2.90
CA THR A 59 -18.33 7.51 -3.14
C THR A 59 -18.77 6.76 -1.88
N LEU A 60 -18.23 7.13 -0.72
CA LEU A 60 -18.54 6.51 0.57
C LEU A 60 -19.75 7.11 1.29
N GLY A 61 -20.40 8.13 0.72
CA GLY A 61 -21.52 8.84 1.35
C GLY A 61 -21.14 9.53 2.66
N ARG A 62 -19.91 10.06 2.73
CA ARG A 62 -19.33 10.72 3.92
C ARG A 62 -19.00 12.18 3.65
N GLU A 63 -18.76 12.92 4.72
CA GLU A 63 -18.17 14.26 4.64
C GLU A 63 -16.69 14.16 4.22
N GLU A 64 -16.24 15.11 3.38
CA GLU A 64 -14.85 15.21 2.92
C GLU A 64 -13.85 15.21 4.08
N LYS A 65 -14.11 15.98 5.13
CA LYS A 65 -13.27 16.02 6.34
C LYS A 65 -13.18 14.67 7.05
N SER A 66 -14.25 13.87 7.02
CA SER A 66 -14.27 12.54 7.63
C SER A 66 -13.39 11.56 6.86
N ALA A 67 -13.48 11.57 5.52
CA ALA A 67 -12.62 10.76 4.66
C ALA A 67 -11.15 11.17 4.77
N ASP A 68 -10.84 12.49 4.78
CA ASP A 68 -9.48 12.97 4.98
C ASP A 68 -8.90 12.52 6.33
N ASN A 69 -9.65 12.70 7.41
CA ASN A 69 -9.24 12.23 8.73
C ASN A 69 -8.98 10.71 8.76
N ALA A 70 -9.81 9.92 8.07
CA ALA A 70 -9.58 8.48 7.97
C ALA A 70 -8.29 8.17 7.19
N LEU A 71 -8.03 8.84 6.08
CA LEU A 71 -6.80 8.68 5.30
C LEU A 71 -5.55 9.05 6.10
N GLN A 72 -5.60 10.17 6.83
CA GLN A 72 -4.50 10.63 7.68
C GLN A 72 -4.21 9.63 8.81
N ARG A 73 -5.25 9.14 9.51
CA ARG A 73 -5.10 8.10 10.54
C ARG A 73 -4.53 6.82 9.95
N ALA A 74 -5.01 6.39 8.78
CA ALA A 74 -4.49 5.21 8.09
C ALA A 74 -2.97 5.33 7.83
N LYS A 75 -2.55 6.43 7.19
CA LYS A 75 -1.13 6.72 6.93
C LYS A 75 -0.31 6.79 8.21
N GLY A 76 -0.82 7.43 9.26
CA GLY A 76 -0.14 7.56 10.55
C GLY A 76 0.07 6.22 11.25
N LYS A 77 -0.95 5.35 11.27
CA LYS A 77 -0.87 4.00 11.85
C LYS A 77 0.16 3.15 11.11
N LEU A 78 0.09 3.11 9.78
CA LEU A 78 1.04 2.34 8.97
C LEU A 78 2.47 2.85 9.14
N LYS A 79 2.69 4.18 9.09
CA LYS A 79 4.01 4.76 9.31
C LYS A 79 4.60 4.34 10.66
N LYS A 80 3.80 4.37 11.73
CA LYS A 80 4.25 3.97 13.08
C LYS A 80 4.66 2.49 13.18
N ARG A 81 4.10 1.60 12.35
CA ARG A 81 4.39 0.16 12.36
C ARG A 81 5.48 -0.26 11.37
N LEU A 82 5.77 0.60 10.41
CA LEU A 82 6.82 0.43 9.40
C LEU A 82 8.12 1.15 9.77
N SER A 83 8.08 2.08 10.73
CA SER A 83 9.27 2.75 11.29
C SER A 83 10.02 1.85 12.25
#